data_AF-A0A0S3QTH3-F1
#
_entry.id   AF-A0A0S3QTH3-F1
#
_cell.length_a   1.000
_cell.length_b   1.000
_cell.length_c   1.000
_cell.angle_alpha   90.00
_cell.angle_beta   90.00
_cell.angle_gamma   90.00
#
_symmetry.space_group_name_H-M   'P 1'
#
loop_
_entity.id
_entity.type
_entity.pdbx_description
1 polymer ?
#
loop_
_entity_poly.entity_id
_entity_poly.type
_entity_poly.pdbx_seq_one_letter_code
_entity_poly.pdbx_strand_id
1 'polypeptide(L)'
;MGVSVERFRYGITTVLLIFTLGSLSYAAYTTQGINFWSAPDHTRVVVALKRSSKIKTRIKSKKVLEITFYAPVLGKHPRSLYVNDALIKKIQVVRTRKYNKLLIYLKKDSNFRVFTLRKYKERPYRLVVDVLKNQKEIEKLKKEREIAAYKARKKHKYVVVIDPGHGGSDPGAIGLFGIREKDIVLDISKRVVRYCNADPEITAFLTRTEDYYIPLEKRVEIAHDYGADLFISVHSNKAPNRNIHGLMAFTLSNRGVRTGLAKLLEDIENAEDVVSDIKLSKRNYKLNKTVLKVALDYSITEGERAAKLITEYVSYMAKMNNKGLRKASLKVLKNPGIPSLLLEIGFLSNYMDVAKLRSPSYRDRIAYGIYRGIKAFFNWKDRIKRERYYIVRKGDTLWKIARTYNVSVRSLIKTNNLKKTTLYPGMKLALP
;
A
#
# COMPACT_ATOMS: atom_id res chain seq x y z
N MET A 1 31.76 -7.96 73.67
CA MET A 1 30.50 -7.20 73.45
C MET A 1 30.51 -6.67 72.02
N GLY A 2 29.54 -7.06 71.20
CA GLY A 2 28.96 -6.22 70.14
C GLY A 2 29.62 -6.16 68.75
N VAL A 3 28.89 -6.72 67.77
CA VAL A 3 28.67 -6.21 66.39
C VAL A 3 29.84 -6.40 65.39
N SER A 4 29.84 -7.46 64.56
CA SER A 4 29.21 -7.56 63.22
C SER A 4 29.64 -6.45 62.25
N VAL A 5 30.35 -6.77 61.15
CA VAL A 5 29.94 -6.46 59.76
C VAL A 5 30.79 -7.33 58.82
N GLU A 6 30.09 -7.98 57.89
CA GLU A 6 30.52 -8.94 56.88
C GLU A 6 31.55 -8.41 55.87
N ARG A 7 32.49 -9.28 55.50
CA ARG A 7 33.33 -9.13 54.30
C ARG A 7 32.60 -9.74 53.11
N PHE A 8 32.03 -8.90 52.25
CA PHE A 8 31.52 -9.33 50.94
C PHE A 8 32.69 -9.66 50.00
N ARG A 9 32.91 -10.96 49.77
CA ARG A 9 33.74 -11.49 48.68
C ARG A 9 32.90 -11.50 47.41
N TYR A 10 33.26 -10.71 46.40
CA TYR A 10 32.67 -10.84 45.06
C TYR A 10 33.14 -12.17 44.45
N GLY A 11 32.27 -13.18 44.54
CA GLY A 11 32.37 -14.40 43.75
C GLY A 11 32.08 -14.11 42.29
N ILE A 12 32.98 -14.54 41.41
CA ILE A 12 32.80 -14.56 39.97
C ILE A 12 31.75 -15.63 39.66
N THR A 13 30.48 -15.25 39.58
CA THR A 13 29.42 -16.08 39.00
C THR A 13 29.32 -15.81 37.51
N THR A 14 29.89 -16.73 36.74
CA THR A 14 29.67 -16.90 35.30
C THR A 14 28.19 -17.12 35.04
N VAL A 15 27.47 -16.07 34.66
CA VAL A 15 26.08 -16.19 34.18
C VAL A 15 26.12 -16.70 32.74
N LEU A 16 26.01 -18.02 32.61
CA LEU A 16 25.77 -18.72 31.36
C LEU A 16 24.31 -18.46 30.95
N LEU A 17 24.05 -17.33 30.27
CA LEU A 17 22.71 -17.02 29.77
C LEU A 17 22.47 -17.77 28.46
N ILE A 18 21.84 -18.93 28.59
CA ILE A 18 21.29 -19.74 27.49
C ILE A 18 20.19 -18.92 26.79
N PHE A 19 20.54 -18.25 25.69
CA PHE A 19 19.58 -17.75 24.72
C PHE A 19 19.29 -18.84 23.67
N THR A 20 18.46 -19.82 24.03
CA THR A 20 17.80 -20.70 23.06
C THR A 20 16.32 -20.37 23.03
N LEU A 21 15.91 -19.60 22.01
CA LEU A 21 14.60 -19.63 21.32
C LEU A 21 14.48 -18.39 20.43
N GLY A 22 15.23 -18.40 19.33
CA GLY A 22 15.09 -17.45 18.23
C GLY A 22 14.90 -18.23 16.94
N SER A 23 13.64 -18.37 16.53
CA SER A 23 13.11 -18.94 15.28
C SER A 23 14.15 -19.24 14.18
N LEU A 24 14.32 -20.54 13.90
CA LEU A 24 14.95 -21.07 12.68
C LEU A 24 14.36 -20.35 11.46
N SER A 25 15.18 -19.51 10.83
CA SER A 25 14.87 -18.89 9.54
C SER A 25 14.84 -19.97 8.48
N TYR A 26 13.65 -20.28 7.97
CA TYR A 26 13.46 -21.30 6.96
C TYR A 26 13.92 -20.77 5.60
N ALA A 27 15.10 -21.19 5.15
CA ALA A 27 15.47 -21.18 3.74
C ALA A 27 15.07 -22.52 3.11
N ALA A 28 13.98 -22.56 2.34
CA ALA A 28 13.74 -23.54 1.28
C ALA A 28 12.44 -23.20 0.55
N TYR A 29 12.52 -23.16 -0.78
CA TYR A 29 11.43 -23.35 -1.75
C TYR A 29 10.01 -23.47 -1.15
N THR A 30 9.14 -22.46 -1.36
CA THR A 30 7.70 -22.59 -1.10
C THR A 30 7.08 -23.64 -2.03
N THR A 31 7.10 -24.89 -1.62
CA THR A 31 6.26 -25.98 -2.16
C THR A 31 5.50 -26.69 -1.03
N GLN A 32 5.14 -25.95 0.04
CA GLN A 32 4.03 -26.36 0.88
C GLN A 32 2.75 -26.09 0.11
N GLY A 33 2.02 -27.15 -0.25
CA GLY A 33 0.82 -27.06 -1.07
C GLY A 33 -0.33 -26.24 -0.46
N ILE A 34 -0.19 -25.86 0.81
CA ILE A 34 -1.12 -25.03 1.56
C ILE A 34 -0.34 -23.99 2.36
N ASN A 35 -0.75 -22.74 2.23
CA ASN A 35 -0.18 -21.61 2.96
C ASN A 35 -1.30 -20.77 3.57
N PHE A 36 -1.00 -20.03 4.62
CA PHE A 36 -1.92 -19.04 5.18
C PHE A 36 -1.21 -17.74 5.53
N TRP A 37 -1.96 -16.64 5.57
CA TRP A 37 -1.49 -15.33 5.99
C TRP A 37 -2.56 -14.65 6.82
N SER A 38 -2.18 -14.18 8.02
CA SER A 38 -3.06 -13.49 8.94
C SER A 38 -2.86 -11.97 8.79
N ALA A 39 -3.90 -11.30 8.30
CA ALA A 39 -4.00 -9.85 8.23
C ALA A 39 -4.84 -9.32 9.40
N PRO A 40 -4.82 -8.01 9.67
CA PRO A 40 -5.63 -7.42 10.73
C PRO A 40 -7.14 -7.66 10.57
N ASP A 41 -7.65 -7.74 9.34
CA ASP A 41 -9.07 -7.87 9.01
C ASP A 41 -9.49 -9.26 8.50
N HIS A 42 -8.55 -10.11 8.11
CA HIS A 42 -8.84 -11.43 7.58
C HIS A 42 -7.68 -12.41 7.72
N THR A 43 -7.96 -13.70 7.59
CA THR A 43 -6.95 -14.74 7.39
C THR A 43 -7.19 -15.39 6.03
N ARG A 44 -6.19 -15.33 5.16
CA ARG A 44 -6.24 -15.95 3.83
C ARG A 44 -5.54 -17.30 3.87
N VAL A 45 -6.26 -18.35 3.47
CA VAL A 45 -5.73 -19.69 3.21
C VAL A 45 -5.66 -19.91 1.71
N VAL A 46 -4.53 -20.39 1.21
CA VAL A 46 -4.33 -20.70 -0.21
C VAL A 46 -3.82 -22.12 -0.36
N VAL A 47 -4.54 -22.91 -1.16
CA VAL A 47 -4.15 -24.24 -1.58
C VAL A 47 -3.67 -24.16 -3.03
N ALA A 48 -2.42 -24.53 -3.28
CA ALA A 48 -1.88 -24.67 -4.63
C ALA A 48 -2.41 -25.96 -5.27
N LEU A 49 -2.88 -25.87 -6.52
CA LEU A 49 -3.54 -26.96 -7.23
C LEU A 49 -2.81 -27.24 -8.56
N LYS A 50 -2.78 -28.51 -8.96
CA LYS A 50 -2.21 -28.92 -10.27
C LYS A 50 -3.05 -28.45 -11.46
N ARG A 51 -4.36 -28.27 -11.27
CA ARG A 51 -5.33 -27.87 -12.31
C ARG A 51 -6.49 -27.08 -11.72
N SER A 52 -7.32 -26.49 -12.57
CA SER A 52 -8.59 -25.88 -12.14
C SER A 52 -9.46 -26.89 -11.40
N SER A 53 -10.25 -26.43 -10.43
CA SER A 53 -11.13 -27.28 -9.63
C SER A 53 -12.51 -26.66 -9.53
N LYS A 54 -13.54 -27.48 -9.71
CA LYS A 54 -14.86 -27.17 -9.14
C LYS A 54 -14.75 -27.21 -7.62
N ILE A 55 -15.52 -26.34 -6.96
CA ILE A 55 -15.53 -26.21 -5.49
C ILE A 55 -16.96 -26.32 -4.99
N LYS A 56 -17.14 -26.93 -3.82
CA LYS A 56 -18.40 -26.92 -3.07
C LYS A 56 -18.11 -26.52 -1.64
N THR A 57 -18.83 -25.54 -1.12
CA THR A 57 -18.69 -25.05 0.25
C THR A 57 -19.84 -25.58 1.10
N ARG A 58 -19.54 -26.00 2.33
CA ARG A 58 -20.53 -26.41 3.32
C ARG A 58 -20.08 -25.94 4.70
N ILE A 59 -20.99 -25.35 5.46
CA ILE A 59 -20.77 -25.11 6.89
C ILE A 59 -21.11 -26.42 7.61
N LYS A 60 -20.11 -27.07 8.20
CA LYS A 60 -20.30 -28.36 8.90
C LYS A 60 -20.82 -28.13 10.32
N SER A 61 -20.39 -27.05 10.96
CA SER A 61 -20.90 -26.53 12.23
C SER A 61 -20.59 -25.03 12.32
N LYS A 62 -21.10 -24.33 13.34
CA LYS A 62 -20.78 -22.91 13.62
C LYS A 62 -19.27 -22.59 13.68
N LYS A 63 -18.41 -23.61 13.84
CA LYS A 63 -16.95 -23.43 13.98
C LYS A 63 -16.13 -24.21 12.96
N VAL A 64 -16.74 -24.86 11.96
CA VAL A 64 -16.00 -25.64 10.96
C VAL A 64 -16.54 -25.39 9.56
N LEU A 65 -15.70 -24.77 8.74
CA LEU A 65 -15.94 -24.60 7.30
C LEU A 65 -15.33 -25.78 6.54
N GLU A 66 -16.14 -26.44 5.72
CA GLU A 66 -15.71 -27.53 4.82
C GLU A 66 -15.75 -27.04 3.37
N ILE A 67 -14.62 -27.14 2.67
CA ILE A 67 -14.53 -26.91 1.22
C ILE A 67 -14.13 -28.21 0.53
N THR A 68 -15.00 -28.70 -0.34
CA THR A 68 -14.72 -29.85 -1.21
C THR A 68 -14.15 -29.37 -2.54
N PHE A 69 -13.03 -29.95 -2.98
CA PHE A 69 -12.37 -29.64 -4.24
C PHE A 69 -11.78 -30.91 -4.88
N TYR A 70 -11.75 -30.99 -6.21
CA TYR A 70 -11.42 -32.20 -6.96
C TYR A 70 -10.01 -32.19 -7.54
N ALA A 71 -9.38 -31.01 -7.69
CA ALA A 71 -8.02 -30.95 -8.19
C ALA A 71 -7.01 -31.48 -7.16
N PRO A 72 -5.95 -32.19 -7.61
CA PRO A 72 -4.84 -32.55 -6.72
C PRO A 72 -4.13 -31.31 -6.17
N VAL A 73 -3.79 -31.36 -4.88
CA VAL A 73 -2.91 -30.37 -4.25
C VAL A 73 -1.50 -30.49 -4.85
N LEU A 74 -0.87 -29.35 -5.12
CA LEU A 74 0.50 -29.28 -5.61
C LEU A 74 1.48 -29.29 -4.43
N GLY A 75 2.50 -30.15 -4.46
CA GLY A 75 3.52 -30.21 -3.41
C GLY A 75 3.10 -31.05 -2.20
N LYS A 76 4.00 -31.12 -1.21
CA LYS A 76 3.73 -31.80 0.07
C LYS A 76 3.02 -30.83 1.01
N HIS A 77 2.26 -31.38 1.95
CA HIS A 77 1.56 -30.61 2.98
C HIS A 77 1.33 -31.50 4.20
N PRO A 78 1.38 -30.95 5.42
CA PRO A 78 0.98 -31.69 6.60
C PRO A 78 -0.52 -31.96 6.55
N ARG A 79 -0.96 -33.06 7.16
CA ARG A 79 -2.39 -33.39 7.27
C ARG A 79 -3.16 -32.29 8.01
N SER A 80 -2.52 -31.70 9.02
CA SER A 80 -3.05 -30.61 9.84
C SER A 80 -2.00 -29.52 9.99
N LEU A 81 -2.44 -28.26 9.94
CA LEU A 81 -1.64 -27.06 10.12
C LEU A 81 -2.30 -26.18 11.19
N TYR A 82 -1.60 -25.93 12.30
CA TYR A 82 -2.09 -25.03 13.34
C TYR A 82 -1.84 -23.58 12.93
N VAL A 83 -2.89 -22.77 12.93
CA VAL A 83 -2.84 -21.35 12.57
C VAL A 83 -2.82 -20.50 13.83
N ASN A 84 -3.72 -20.80 14.77
CA ASN A 84 -3.86 -20.16 16.07
C ASN A 84 -3.94 -18.62 16.08
N ASP A 85 -4.40 -17.99 15.00
CA ASP A 85 -4.57 -16.53 14.92
C ASP A 85 -5.93 -16.06 15.49
N ALA A 86 -6.34 -14.82 15.20
CA ALA A 86 -7.60 -14.27 15.71
C ALA A 86 -8.87 -14.95 15.16
N LEU A 87 -8.80 -15.65 14.03
CA LEU A 87 -9.94 -16.21 13.30
C LEU A 87 -9.90 -17.73 13.19
N ILE A 88 -8.74 -18.31 12.92
CA ILE A 88 -8.55 -19.72 12.59
C ILE A 88 -7.70 -20.41 13.67
N LYS A 89 -8.21 -21.52 14.20
CA LYS A 89 -7.46 -22.42 15.09
C LYS A 89 -6.53 -23.33 14.30
N LYS A 90 -7.08 -24.09 13.35
CA LYS A 90 -6.31 -25.05 12.54
C LYS A 90 -6.95 -25.27 11.17
N ILE A 91 -6.12 -25.70 10.22
CA ILE A 91 -6.50 -26.12 8.87
C ILE A 91 -6.17 -27.60 8.74
N GLN A 92 -7.04 -28.38 8.11
CA GLN A 92 -6.81 -29.80 7.88
C GLN A 92 -7.22 -30.16 6.46
N VAL A 93 -6.42 -30.99 5.79
CA VAL A 93 -6.78 -31.57 4.49
C VAL A 93 -6.98 -33.06 4.60
N VAL A 94 -8.15 -33.48 4.11
CA VAL A 94 -8.56 -34.88 4.05
C VAL A 94 -8.65 -35.26 2.58
N ARG A 95 -7.76 -36.16 2.16
CA ARG A 95 -7.81 -36.75 0.82
C ARG A 95 -8.76 -37.93 0.83
N THR A 96 -9.66 -37.97 -0.14
CA THR A 96 -10.51 -39.13 -0.42
C THR A 96 -10.12 -39.74 -1.77
N ARG A 97 -10.75 -40.86 -2.14
CA ARG A 97 -10.53 -41.49 -3.46
C ARG A 97 -10.94 -40.60 -4.64
N LYS A 98 -12.00 -39.79 -4.48
CA LYS A 98 -12.60 -38.98 -5.59
C LYS A 98 -12.34 -37.47 -5.48
N TYR A 99 -12.13 -36.95 -4.28
CA TYR A 99 -11.99 -35.51 -4.04
C TYR A 99 -11.16 -35.23 -2.77
N ASN A 100 -10.84 -33.97 -2.52
CA ASN A 100 -10.20 -33.49 -1.32
C ASN A 100 -11.17 -32.62 -0.51
N LYS A 101 -11.02 -32.63 0.80
CA LYS A 101 -11.72 -31.70 1.71
C LYS A 101 -10.70 -30.83 2.43
N LEU A 102 -10.92 -29.52 2.40
CA LEU A 102 -10.24 -28.55 3.25
C LEU A 102 -11.19 -28.21 4.41
N LEU A 103 -10.77 -28.56 5.63
CA LEU A 103 -11.49 -28.23 6.86
C LEU A 103 -10.77 -27.06 7.54
N ILE A 104 -11.49 -25.98 7.77
CA ILE A 104 -10.99 -24.81 8.49
C ILE A 104 -11.75 -24.70 9.80
N TYR A 105 -11.02 -24.83 10.91
CA TYR A 105 -11.56 -24.75 12.25
C TYR A 105 -11.45 -23.31 12.74
N LEU A 106 -12.59 -22.67 12.93
CA LEU A 106 -12.72 -21.27 13.31
C LEU A 106 -12.71 -21.12 14.84
N LYS A 107 -12.15 -20.03 15.35
CA LYS A 107 -12.22 -19.67 16.77
C LYS A 107 -13.56 -19.02 17.13
N LYS A 108 -14.19 -18.35 16.16
CA LYS A 108 -15.46 -17.64 16.29
C LYS A 108 -16.23 -17.71 14.97
N ASP A 109 -17.50 -17.32 15.02
CA ASP A 109 -18.30 -17.20 13.80
C ASP A 109 -17.72 -16.10 12.90
N SER A 110 -17.64 -16.35 11.60
CA SER A 110 -16.91 -15.50 10.66
C SER A 110 -17.43 -15.69 9.24
N ASN A 111 -17.59 -14.57 8.54
CA ASN A 111 -17.87 -14.57 7.11
C ASN A 111 -16.66 -15.10 6.33
N PHE A 112 -16.91 -15.68 5.15
CA PHE A 112 -15.83 -16.20 4.32
C PHE A 112 -16.10 -16.00 2.84
N ARG A 113 -15.02 -15.92 2.06
CA ARG A 113 -15.07 -15.92 0.59
C ARG A 113 -14.23 -17.08 0.09
N VAL A 114 -14.80 -17.88 -0.80
CA VAL A 114 -14.10 -19.02 -1.43
C VAL A 114 -14.12 -18.84 -2.93
N PHE A 115 -12.96 -18.87 -3.55
CA PHE A 115 -12.84 -18.72 -5.00
C PHE A 115 -11.61 -19.46 -5.52
N THR A 116 -11.55 -19.67 -6.83
CA THR A 116 -10.38 -20.23 -7.50
C THR A 116 -9.71 -19.20 -8.39
N LEU A 117 -8.38 -19.28 -8.45
CA LEU A 117 -7.57 -18.49 -9.37
C LEU A 117 -6.95 -19.42 -10.42
N ARG A 118 -7.05 -19.01 -11.68
CA ARG A 118 -6.38 -19.70 -12.79
C ARG A 118 -4.86 -19.55 -12.67
N LYS A 119 -4.13 -20.43 -13.36
CA LYS A 119 -2.69 -20.30 -13.54
C LYS A 119 -2.38 -18.93 -14.16
N TYR A 120 -1.43 -18.20 -13.60
CA TYR A 120 -1.00 -16.90 -14.12
C TYR A 120 0.50 -16.73 -13.92
N LYS A 121 1.24 -16.55 -15.03
CA LYS A 121 2.71 -16.57 -15.06
C LYS A 121 3.23 -17.85 -14.37
N GLU A 122 4.14 -17.69 -13.41
CA GLU A 122 4.74 -18.78 -12.64
C GLU A 122 3.82 -19.33 -11.52
N ARG A 123 2.63 -18.74 -11.31
CA ARG A 123 1.73 -19.14 -10.22
C ARG A 123 0.78 -20.27 -10.65
N PRO A 124 0.66 -21.35 -9.86
CA PRO A 124 -0.24 -22.45 -10.18
C PRO A 124 -1.71 -22.04 -10.03
N TYR A 125 -2.60 -22.96 -10.41
CA TYR A 125 -4.00 -22.87 -10.01
C TYR A 125 -4.09 -22.82 -8.49
N ARG A 126 -5.03 -22.05 -7.95
CA ARG A 126 -5.16 -21.86 -6.50
C ARG A 126 -6.62 -21.93 -6.08
N LEU A 127 -6.88 -22.58 -4.97
CA LEU A 127 -8.09 -22.38 -4.17
C LEU A 127 -7.75 -21.39 -3.07
N VAL A 128 -8.52 -20.32 -2.97
CA VAL A 128 -8.35 -19.26 -1.97
C VAL A 128 -9.56 -19.22 -1.06
N VAL A 129 -9.32 -19.19 0.25
CA VAL A 129 -10.33 -19.00 1.28
C VAL A 129 -9.94 -17.81 2.13
N ASP A 130 -10.72 -16.74 2.09
CA ASP A 130 -10.59 -15.63 3.02
C ASP A 130 -11.59 -15.83 4.14
N VAL A 131 -11.10 -15.97 5.38
CA VAL A 131 -11.93 -15.90 6.59
C VAL A 131 -11.86 -14.47 7.10
N LEU A 132 -12.99 -13.80 7.24
CA LEU A 132 -13.10 -12.36 7.47
C LEU A 132 -13.54 -12.06 8.91
N LYS A 133 -13.01 -10.99 9.49
CA LYS A 133 -13.60 -10.39 10.69
C LYS A 133 -15.00 -9.84 10.40
N ASN A 134 -15.83 -9.75 11.43
CA ASN A 134 -17.17 -9.17 11.30
C ASN A 134 -17.11 -7.65 11.12
N GLN A 135 -18.23 -7.06 10.68
CA GLN A 135 -18.32 -5.65 10.36
C GLN A 135 -17.93 -4.72 11.53
N LYS A 136 -18.37 -5.03 12.77
CA LYS A 136 -18.02 -4.26 13.97
C LYS A 136 -16.51 -4.22 14.22
N GLU A 137 -15.82 -5.34 13.99
CA GLU A 137 -14.37 -5.39 14.11
C GLU A 137 -13.65 -4.62 12.99
N ILE A 138 -14.19 -4.63 11.76
CA ILE A 138 -13.65 -3.83 10.65
C ILE A 138 -13.78 -2.33 10.93
N GLU A 139 -14.94 -1.90 11.44
CA GLU A 139 -15.19 -0.52 11.86
C GLU A 139 -14.28 -0.11 13.01
N LYS A 140 -14.03 -1.00 13.97
CA LYS A 140 -13.06 -0.76 15.04
C LYS A 140 -11.66 -0.51 14.47
N LEU A 141 -11.19 -1.33 13.53
CA LEU A 141 -9.87 -1.14 12.88
C LEU A 141 -9.81 0.19 12.12
N LYS A 142 -10.89 0.59 11.44
CA LYS A 142 -10.98 1.91 10.79
C LYS A 142 -10.84 3.03 11.81
N LYS A 143 -11.63 2.98 12.88
CA LYS A 143 -11.60 3.99 13.95
C LYS A 143 -10.23 4.08 14.64
N GLU A 144 -9.55 2.95 14.84
CA GLU A 144 -8.18 2.92 15.36
C GLU A 144 -7.20 3.67 14.46
N ARG A 145 -7.31 3.51 13.13
CA ARG A 145 -6.50 4.27 12.15
C ARG A 145 -6.80 5.76 12.19
N GLU A 146 -8.08 6.14 12.22
CA GLU A 146 -8.51 7.54 12.30
C GLU A 146 -8.03 8.22 13.59
N ILE A 147 -8.11 7.52 14.74
CA ILE A 147 -7.59 8.00 16.01
C ILE A 147 -6.06 8.16 15.95
N ALA A 148 -5.35 7.21 15.36
CA ALA A 148 -3.91 7.31 15.18
C ALA A 148 -3.53 8.51 14.30
N ALA A 149 -4.25 8.73 13.20
CA ALA A 149 -4.08 9.91 12.34
C ALA A 149 -4.34 11.22 13.08
N TYR A 150 -5.43 11.29 13.83
CA TYR A 150 -5.78 12.47 14.63
C TYR A 150 -4.68 12.81 15.65
N LYS A 151 -4.19 11.80 16.38
CA LYS A 151 -3.07 11.97 17.33
C LYS A 151 -1.80 12.44 16.62
N ALA A 152 -1.50 11.87 15.46
CA ALA A 152 -0.31 12.24 14.71
C ALA A 152 -0.40 13.67 14.15
N ARG A 153 -1.58 14.11 13.67
CA ARG A 153 -1.81 15.49 13.21
C ARG A 153 -1.69 16.56 14.29
N LYS A 154 -1.77 16.22 15.58
CA LYS A 154 -1.46 17.16 16.67
C LYS A 154 0.03 17.49 16.77
N LYS A 155 0.89 16.57 16.33
CA LYS A 155 2.35 16.68 16.45
C LYS A 155 3.01 17.01 15.12
N HIS A 156 2.49 16.45 14.03
CA HIS A 156 3.04 16.54 12.70
C HIS A 156 2.07 17.27 11.78
N LYS A 157 2.62 18.06 10.87
CA LYS A 157 1.88 18.86 9.90
C LYS A 157 1.32 18.02 8.75
N TYR A 158 2.05 16.98 8.34
CA TYR A 158 1.73 16.17 7.18
C TYR A 158 1.67 14.68 7.49
N VAL A 159 0.67 14.00 6.93
CA VAL A 159 0.50 12.55 7.00
C VAL A 159 0.80 11.94 5.63
N VAL A 160 1.71 10.98 5.58
CA VAL A 160 2.02 10.22 4.37
C VAL A 160 1.61 8.77 4.55
N VAL A 161 1.03 8.17 3.52
CA VAL A 161 0.78 6.72 3.52
C VAL A 161 1.69 6.06 2.50
N ILE A 162 2.52 5.16 3.00
CA ILE A 162 3.42 4.33 2.20
C ILE A 162 2.76 2.97 2.02
N ASP A 163 2.61 2.55 0.77
CA ASP A 163 1.98 1.29 0.39
C ASP A 163 3.03 0.32 -0.13
N PRO A 164 3.51 -0.64 0.69
CA PRO A 164 4.36 -1.69 0.19
C PRO A 164 3.55 -2.61 -0.73
N GLY A 165 3.91 -2.64 -2.01
CA GLY A 165 3.26 -3.46 -3.02
C GLY A 165 3.16 -4.94 -2.62
N HIS A 166 2.15 -5.62 -3.16
CA HIS A 166 1.95 -7.06 -2.99
C HIS A 166 1.77 -7.48 -1.51
N GLY A 167 2.20 -8.69 -1.14
CA GLY A 167 2.12 -9.22 0.22
C GLY A 167 1.33 -10.53 0.32
N GLY A 168 1.70 -11.34 1.31
CA GLY A 168 1.13 -12.65 1.59
C GLY A 168 1.20 -13.58 0.38
N SER A 169 0.01 -14.02 -0.06
CA SER A 169 -0.19 -14.88 -1.23
C SER A 169 0.27 -14.29 -2.57
N ASP A 170 0.55 -12.98 -2.60
CA ASP A 170 1.07 -12.27 -3.75
C ASP A 170 2.56 -11.95 -3.53
N PRO A 171 3.50 -12.72 -4.11
CA PRO A 171 4.93 -12.42 -3.98
C PRO A 171 5.41 -11.21 -4.81
N GLY A 172 4.54 -10.66 -5.67
CA GLY A 172 4.96 -9.77 -6.75
C GLY A 172 5.86 -10.47 -7.77
N ALA A 173 6.81 -9.74 -8.32
CA ALA A 173 7.91 -10.25 -9.12
C ALA A 173 8.87 -11.11 -8.30
N ILE A 174 9.31 -12.23 -8.89
CA ILE A 174 10.35 -13.10 -8.33
C ILE A 174 11.61 -12.90 -9.16
N GLY A 175 12.60 -12.21 -8.63
CA GLY A 175 13.85 -11.92 -9.32
C GLY A 175 14.82 -13.09 -9.35
N LEU A 176 16.00 -12.84 -9.91
CA LEU A 176 17.13 -13.77 -9.86
C LEU A 176 17.45 -14.14 -8.40
N PHE A 177 17.92 -15.37 -8.17
CA PHE A 177 18.22 -15.91 -6.85
C PHE A 177 17.02 -15.99 -5.88
N GLY A 178 15.79 -15.94 -6.39
CA GLY A 178 14.57 -16.14 -5.59
C GLY A 178 14.16 -14.93 -4.74
N ILE A 179 14.77 -13.76 -4.96
CA ILE A 179 14.36 -12.50 -4.31
C ILE A 179 12.90 -12.19 -4.66
N ARG A 180 12.09 -11.84 -3.66
CA ARG A 180 10.66 -11.54 -3.84
C ARG A 180 10.42 -10.06 -3.67
N GLU A 181 9.71 -9.46 -4.62
CA GLU A 181 9.36 -8.04 -4.61
C GLU A 181 8.72 -7.63 -3.28
N LYS A 182 7.73 -8.42 -2.81
CA LYS A 182 7.00 -8.13 -1.57
C LYS A 182 7.89 -7.94 -0.34
N ASP A 183 9.03 -8.61 -0.28
CA ASP A 183 9.96 -8.56 0.86
C ASP A 183 10.80 -7.28 0.79
N ILE A 184 11.30 -6.97 -0.41
CA ILE A 184 12.13 -5.78 -0.68
C ILE A 184 11.33 -4.50 -0.48
N VAL A 185 10.13 -4.43 -1.04
CA VAL A 185 9.29 -3.23 -0.93
C VAL A 185 8.79 -3.02 0.49
N LEU A 186 8.56 -4.09 1.27
CA LEU A 186 8.19 -3.97 2.69
C LEU A 186 9.35 -3.41 3.52
N ASP A 187 10.56 -3.94 3.35
CA ASP A 187 11.75 -3.46 4.08
C ASP A 187 12.01 -1.98 3.78
N ILE A 188 12.01 -1.59 2.49
CA ILE A 188 12.23 -0.19 2.10
C ILE A 188 11.13 0.70 2.67
N SER A 189 9.87 0.30 2.56
CA SER A 189 8.75 1.09 3.10
C SER A 189 8.83 1.27 4.62
N LYS A 190 9.22 0.23 5.38
CA LYS A 190 9.47 0.34 6.82
C LYS A 190 10.57 1.37 7.14
N ARG A 191 11.64 1.40 6.34
CA ARG A 191 12.71 2.41 6.47
C ARG A 191 12.22 3.83 6.15
N VAL A 192 11.41 4.00 5.10
CA VAL A 192 10.80 5.31 4.77
C VAL A 192 9.97 5.82 5.93
N VAL A 193 9.13 4.96 6.52
CA VAL A 193 8.31 5.32 7.68
C VAL A 193 9.16 5.69 8.89
N ARG A 194 10.25 4.95 9.16
CA ARG A 194 11.20 5.30 10.22
C ARG A 194 11.78 6.71 10.02
N TYR A 195 12.19 7.07 8.81
CA TYR A 195 12.71 8.40 8.50
C TYR A 195 11.65 9.49 8.62
N CYS A 196 10.43 9.24 8.13
CA CYS A 196 9.33 10.20 8.25
C CYS A 196 8.97 10.43 9.72
N ASN A 197 8.82 9.37 10.53
CA ASN A 197 8.38 9.51 11.93
C ASN A 197 9.45 10.10 12.86
N ALA A 198 10.70 10.20 12.40
CA ALA A 198 11.75 10.94 13.09
C ALA A 198 11.76 12.44 12.72
N ASP A 199 11.00 12.85 11.69
CA ASP A 199 10.87 14.24 11.27
C ASP A 199 9.80 14.96 12.11
N PRO A 200 10.04 16.21 12.54
CA PRO A 200 9.07 16.95 13.36
C PRO A 200 7.78 17.31 12.60
N GLU A 201 7.83 17.48 11.27
CA GLU A 201 6.69 17.95 10.49
C GLU A 201 5.93 16.83 9.78
N ILE A 202 6.55 15.66 9.60
CA ILE A 202 6.01 14.57 8.78
C ILE A 202 5.77 13.34 9.66
N THR A 203 4.68 12.64 9.43
CA THR A 203 4.45 11.29 9.94
C THR A 203 4.06 10.39 8.78
N ALA A 204 4.36 9.10 8.87
CA ALA A 204 3.99 8.13 7.86
C ALA A 204 3.40 6.85 8.45
N PHE A 205 2.45 6.27 7.72
CA PHE A 205 1.81 4.99 8.03
C PHE A 205 1.97 4.01 6.87
N LEU A 206 1.96 2.71 7.19
CA LEU A 206 1.98 1.64 6.19
C LEU A 206 0.56 1.15 5.90
N THR A 207 0.28 0.80 4.65
CA THR A 207 -0.92 0.00 4.33
C THR A 207 -0.82 -1.40 4.91
N ARG A 208 0.36 -2.02 4.83
CA ARG A 208 0.70 -3.29 5.51
C ARG A 208 1.98 -3.20 6.31
N THR A 209 1.94 -3.71 7.54
CA THR A 209 3.12 -3.79 8.40
C THR A 209 3.85 -5.13 8.24
N GLU A 210 3.15 -6.19 7.83
CA GLU A 210 3.71 -7.54 7.73
C GLU A 210 3.43 -8.20 6.36
N ASP A 211 3.81 -9.47 6.23
CA ASP A 211 3.63 -10.25 5.00
C ASP A 211 2.19 -10.78 4.86
N TYR A 212 1.24 -9.90 4.59
CA TYR A 212 -0.13 -10.27 4.25
C TYR A 212 -0.65 -9.52 3.02
N TYR A 213 -1.64 -10.11 2.36
CA TYR A 213 -2.23 -9.53 1.15
C TYR A 213 -3.23 -8.43 1.51
N ILE A 214 -3.19 -7.31 0.78
CA ILE A 214 -4.24 -6.28 0.81
C ILE A 214 -4.80 -6.07 -0.60
N PRO A 215 -6.13 -6.16 -0.80
CA PRO A 215 -6.79 -5.77 -2.04
C PRO A 215 -6.44 -4.33 -2.47
N LEU A 216 -6.44 -4.04 -3.76
CA LEU A 216 -6.00 -2.74 -4.27
C LEU A 216 -6.90 -1.60 -3.78
N GLU A 217 -8.21 -1.84 -3.74
CA GLU A 217 -9.22 -0.90 -3.25
C GLU A 217 -9.01 -0.58 -1.77
N LYS A 218 -8.71 -1.61 -0.96
CA LYS A 218 -8.46 -1.46 0.47
C LYS A 218 -7.22 -0.62 0.78
N ARG A 219 -6.20 -0.63 -0.09
CA ARG A 219 -5.00 0.22 0.06
C ARG A 219 -5.35 1.71 -0.03
N VAL A 220 -6.28 2.05 -0.93
CA VAL A 220 -6.78 3.43 -1.10
C VAL A 220 -7.65 3.82 0.10
N GLU A 221 -8.54 2.94 0.57
CA GLU A 221 -9.32 3.17 1.79
C GLU A 221 -8.43 3.48 3.00
N ILE A 222 -7.35 2.70 3.20
CA ILE A 222 -6.41 2.94 4.31
C ILE A 222 -5.79 4.34 4.21
N ALA A 223 -5.49 4.81 3.01
CA ALA A 223 -4.96 6.17 2.81
C ALA A 223 -5.96 7.25 3.23
N HIS A 224 -7.24 7.04 2.93
CA HIS A 224 -8.32 7.93 3.37
C HIS A 224 -8.57 7.86 4.88
N ASP A 225 -8.56 6.66 5.48
CA ASP A 225 -8.73 6.48 6.93
C ASP A 225 -7.64 7.24 7.72
N TYR A 226 -6.42 7.29 7.20
CA TYR A 226 -5.34 8.09 7.80
C TYR A 226 -5.39 9.58 7.42
N GLY A 227 -6.29 9.99 6.54
CA GLY A 227 -6.36 11.36 6.02
C GLY A 227 -5.04 11.79 5.37
N ALA A 228 -4.46 10.94 4.53
CA ALA A 228 -3.13 11.16 3.96
C ALA A 228 -3.07 12.41 3.07
N ASP A 229 -1.99 13.19 3.21
CA ASP A 229 -1.64 14.32 2.35
C ASP A 229 -0.83 13.89 1.11
N LEU A 230 -0.27 12.68 1.14
CA LEU A 230 0.47 12.04 0.04
C LEU A 230 0.39 10.52 0.18
N PHE A 231 0.16 9.83 -0.93
CA PHE A 231 0.18 8.36 -1.02
C PHE A 231 1.28 7.89 -1.97
N ILE A 232 2.12 6.95 -1.51
CA ILE A 232 3.24 6.42 -2.28
C ILE A 232 3.17 4.89 -2.26
N SER A 233 2.91 4.28 -3.41
CA SER A 233 3.02 2.83 -3.57
C SER A 233 4.44 2.45 -4.01
N VAL A 234 5.08 1.50 -3.34
CA VAL A 234 6.47 1.08 -3.59
C VAL A 234 6.49 -0.30 -4.20
N HIS A 235 7.13 -0.42 -5.36
CA HIS A 235 7.18 -1.60 -6.23
C HIS A 235 8.59 -1.86 -6.78
N SER A 236 8.85 -3.09 -7.21
CA SER A 236 10.08 -3.47 -7.92
C SER A 236 9.76 -4.61 -8.90
N ASN A 237 9.14 -4.25 -10.01
CA ASN A 237 8.55 -5.19 -10.96
C ASN A 237 9.60 -5.88 -11.86
N LYS A 238 9.16 -6.72 -12.81
CA LYS A 238 9.97 -7.21 -13.94
C LYS A 238 9.69 -6.37 -15.18
N ALA A 239 10.74 -5.97 -15.87
CA ALA A 239 10.64 -5.44 -17.23
C ALA A 239 10.70 -6.59 -18.26
N PRO A 240 10.03 -6.46 -19.43
CA PRO A 240 10.16 -7.44 -20.51
C PRO A 240 11.61 -7.57 -21.00
N ASN A 241 12.30 -6.44 -21.14
CA ASN A 241 13.72 -6.39 -21.46
C ASN A 241 14.55 -6.36 -20.17
N ARG A 242 15.41 -7.36 -19.98
CA ARG A 242 16.27 -7.50 -18.79
C ARG A 242 17.33 -6.42 -18.66
N ASN A 243 17.62 -5.65 -19.72
CA ASN A 243 18.54 -4.52 -19.67
C ASN A 243 17.89 -3.25 -19.09
N ILE A 244 16.57 -3.23 -18.87
CA ILE A 244 15.90 -2.13 -18.20
C ILE A 244 16.18 -2.24 -16.69
N HIS A 245 16.83 -1.21 -16.14
CA HIS A 245 17.20 -1.12 -14.72
C HIS A 245 17.06 0.33 -14.20
N GLY A 246 16.92 0.52 -12.89
CA GLY A 246 16.84 1.84 -12.25
C GLY A 246 15.43 2.29 -11.87
N LEU A 247 15.30 3.58 -11.58
CA LEU A 247 14.11 4.18 -10.98
C LEU A 247 13.08 4.61 -12.02
N MET A 248 11.81 4.38 -11.73
CA MET A 248 10.70 4.94 -12.49
C MET A 248 9.55 5.34 -11.56
N ALA A 249 8.80 6.38 -11.91
CA ALA A 249 7.58 6.75 -11.19
C ALA A 249 6.36 6.71 -12.11
N PHE A 250 5.21 6.39 -11.55
CA PHE A 250 3.93 6.36 -12.23
C PHE A 250 2.89 7.23 -11.52
N THR A 251 2.13 7.99 -12.30
CA THR A 251 0.92 8.69 -11.86
C THR A 251 -0.30 8.27 -12.69
N LEU A 252 -1.50 8.61 -12.23
CA LEU A 252 -2.73 8.22 -12.90
C LEU A 252 -2.85 8.88 -14.29
N SER A 253 -3.19 8.08 -15.31
CA SER A 253 -3.43 8.58 -16.67
C SER A 253 -4.83 9.17 -16.85
N ASN A 254 -5.04 10.01 -17.86
CA ASN A 254 -6.37 10.55 -18.21
C ASN A 254 -7.38 9.43 -18.54
N ARG A 255 -6.92 8.33 -19.16
CA ARG A 255 -7.76 7.13 -19.38
C ARG A 255 -8.11 6.44 -18.06
N GLY A 256 -7.16 6.42 -17.13
CA GLY A 256 -7.34 5.94 -15.76
C GLY A 256 -8.40 6.75 -15.01
N VAL A 257 -8.43 8.08 -15.16
CA VAL A 257 -9.48 8.96 -14.61
C VAL A 257 -10.84 8.58 -15.14
N ARG A 258 -11.01 8.47 -16.47
CA ARG A 258 -12.30 8.12 -17.08
C ARG A 258 -12.88 6.80 -16.55
N THR A 259 -12.04 5.76 -16.48
CA THR A 259 -12.47 4.45 -15.97
C THR A 259 -12.65 4.42 -14.46
N GLY A 260 -11.88 5.20 -13.70
CA GLY A 260 -12.02 5.33 -12.26
C GLY A 260 -13.31 6.05 -11.87
N LEU A 261 -13.64 7.15 -12.55
CA LEU A 261 -14.86 7.92 -12.31
C LEU A 261 -16.13 7.11 -12.54
N ALA A 262 -16.20 6.33 -13.62
CA ALA A 262 -17.38 5.51 -13.91
C ALA A 262 -17.62 4.49 -12.79
N LYS A 263 -16.57 3.79 -12.36
CA LYS A 263 -16.69 2.78 -11.30
C LYS A 263 -17.01 3.40 -9.93
N LEU A 264 -16.35 4.52 -9.59
CA LEU A 264 -16.60 5.19 -8.31
C LEU A 264 -18.03 5.73 -8.21
N LEU A 265 -18.60 6.23 -9.31
CA LEU A 265 -20.00 6.67 -9.34
C LEU A 265 -20.97 5.48 -9.19
N GLU A 266 -20.70 4.36 -9.87
CA GLU A 266 -21.46 3.12 -9.71
C GLU A 266 -21.43 2.62 -8.26
N ASP A 267 -20.26 2.66 -7.61
CA ASP A 267 -20.11 2.23 -6.22
C ASP A 267 -20.83 3.17 -5.24
N ILE A 268 -20.89 4.48 -5.51
CA ILE A 268 -21.69 5.45 -4.74
C ILE A 268 -23.19 5.16 -4.91
N GLU A 269 -23.65 4.97 -6.15
CA GLU A 269 -25.06 4.65 -6.44
C GLU A 269 -25.49 3.34 -5.73
N ASN A 270 -24.64 2.31 -5.76
CA ASN A 270 -24.91 1.04 -5.08
C ASN A 270 -24.83 1.12 -3.54
N ALA A 271 -24.06 2.07 -2.99
CA ALA A 271 -23.93 2.26 -1.55
C ALA A 271 -25.15 2.95 -0.93
N GLU A 272 -25.94 3.65 -1.73
CA GLU A 272 -27.13 4.39 -1.28
C GLU A 272 -28.40 3.57 -1.22
N ASP A 273 -28.47 2.43 -1.93
CA ASP A 273 -29.51 1.43 -1.73
C ASP A 273 -29.51 0.82 -0.30
N VAL A 274 -28.50 1.15 0.53
CA VAL A 274 -28.35 0.69 1.93
C VAL A 274 -28.77 1.76 2.96
N VAL A 275 -29.03 3.01 2.57
CA VAL A 275 -29.44 4.09 3.49
C VAL A 275 -30.75 4.71 3.00
N SER A 276 -31.86 4.36 3.66
CA SER A 276 -33.23 4.66 3.21
C SER A 276 -33.64 6.14 3.14
N ASP A 277 -32.81 7.09 3.60
CA ASP A 277 -33.31 8.44 3.89
C ASP A 277 -32.68 9.58 3.07
N ILE A 278 -31.76 9.27 2.13
CA ILE A 278 -31.24 10.27 1.18
C ILE A 278 -31.39 9.73 -0.24
N LYS A 279 -32.56 9.97 -0.85
CA LYS A 279 -32.75 9.74 -2.29
C LYS A 279 -31.81 10.65 -3.08
N LEU A 280 -30.65 10.16 -3.53
CA LEU A 280 -29.88 10.88 -4.54
C LEU A 280 -30.66 10.88 -5.85
N SER A 281 -31.14 12.07 -6.23
CA SER A 281 -31.68 12.28 -7.56
C SER A 281 -30.55 12.26 -8.61
N LYS A 282 -30.88 11.87 -9.85
CA LYS A 282 -30.00 11.96 -11.04
C LYS A 282 -29.35 13.35 -11.23
N ARG A 283 -29.86 14.41 -10.59
CA ARG A 283 -29.31 15.77 -10.60
C ARG A 283 -27.97 15.88 -9.85
N ASN A 284 -27.76 15.07 -8.81
CA ASN A 284 -26.52 15.04 -8.02
C ASN A 284 -25.40 14.24 -8.71
N TYR A 285 -25.74 13.35 -9.63
CA TYR A 285 -24.77 12.56 -10.39
C TYR A 285 -23.77 13.41 -11.17
N LYS A 286 -24.26 14.44 -11.90
CA LYS A 286 -23.40 15.33 -12.70
C LYS A 286 -22.50 16.19 -11.80
N LEU A 287 -23.00 16.61 -10.64
CA LEU A 287 -22.25 17.36 -9.63
C LEU A 287 -21.15 16.50 -9.01
N ASN A 288 -21.49 15.30 -8.53
CA ASN A 288 -20.55 14.34 -7.94
C ASN A 288 -19.45 13.94 -8.94
N LYS A 289 -19.81 13.68 -10.19
CA LYS A 289 -18.84 13.40 -11.27
C LYS A 289 -17.85 14.54 -11.49
N THR A 290 -18.32 15.78 -11.40
CA THR A 290 -17.47 16.96 -11.59
C THR A 290 -16.52 17.13 -10.41
N VAL A 291 -17.03 17.04 -9.18
CA VAL A 291 -16.24 17.12 -7.95
C VAL A 291 -15.17 16.02 -7.91
N LEU A 292 -15.54 14.77 -8.18
CA LEU A 292 -14.61 13.65 -8.23
C LEU A 292 -13.54 13.81 -9.32
N LYS A 293 -13.92 14.34 -10.48
CA LYS A 293 -12.96 14.64 -11.55
C LYS A 293 -11.95 15.69 -11.10
N VAL A 294 -12.41 16.78 -10.47
CA VAL A 294 -11.52 17.83 -9.93
C VAL A 294 -10.57 17.26 -8.88
N ALA A 295 -11.09 16.42 -7.97
CA ALA A 295 -10.28 15.77 -6.94
C ALA A 295 -9.23 14.81 -7.53
N LEU A 296 -9.57 14.03 -8.56
CA LEU A 296 -8.61 13.18 -9.27
C LEU A 296 -7.58 14.00 -10.05
N ASP A 297 -8.01 15.08 -10.70
CA ASP A 297 -7.12 15.99 -11.41
C ASP A 297 -6.09 16.59 -10.44
N TYR A 298 -6.53 17.08 -9.28
CA TYR A 298 -5.63 17.54 -8.20
C TYR A 298 -4.63 16.44 -7.81
N SER A 299 -5.13 15.23 -7.56
CA SER A 299 -4.31 14.08 -7.13
C SER A 299 -3.24 13.71 -8.17
N ILE A 300 -3.57 13.82 -9.46
CA ILE A 300 -2.61 13.63 -10.55
C ILE A 300 -1.55 14.72 -10.51
N THR A 301 -1.93 15.99 -10.55
CA THR A 301 -0.94 17.07 -10.69
C THR A 301 0.00 17.16 -9.50
N GLU A 302 -0.53 17.08 -8.28
CA GLU A 302 0.34 17.07 -7.10
C GLU A 302 1.16 15.78 -7.03
N GLY A 303 0.58 14.63 -7.41
CA GLY A 303 1.31 13.36 -7.51
C GLY A 303 2.46 13.42 -8.51
N GLU A 304 2.31 14.11 -9.65
CA GLU A 304 3.37 14.31 -10.63
C GLU A 304 4.51 15.18 -10.08
N ARG A 305 4.19 16.23 -9.32
CA ARG A 305 5.20 17.07 -8.68
C ARG A 305 5.96 16.30 -7.61
N ALA A 306 5.24 15.61 -6.72
CA ALA A 306 5.84 14.76 -5.71
C ALA A 306 6.73 13.68 -6.34
N ALA A 307 6.26 13.02 -7.40
CA ALA A 307 7.03 12.00 -8.11
C ALA A 307 8.33 12.54 -8.72
N LYS A 308 8.32 13.72 -9.34
CA LYS A 308 9.55 14.34 -9.88
C LYS A 308 10.58 14.57 -8.77
N LEU A 309 10.19 15.26 -7.71
CA LEU A 309 11.07 15.54 -6.57
C LEU A 309 11.58 14.25 -5.93
N ILE A 310 10.69 13.31 -5.63
CA ILE A 310 11.06 12.03 -5.02
C ILE A 310 12.05 11.26 -5.89
N THR A 311 11.81 11.18 -7.21
CA THR A 311 12.72 10.45 -8.08
C THR A 311 14.09 11.13 -8.22
N GLU A 312 14.17 12.45 -8.21
CA GLU A 312 15.44 13.20 -8.20
C GLU A 312 16.26 12.88 -6.95
N TYR A 313 15.64 12.95 -5.76
CA TYR A 313 16.33 12.66 -4.49
C TYR A 313 16.75 11.19 -4.38
N VAL A 314 15.90 10.24 -4.79
CA VAL A 314 16.27 8.81 -4.80
C VAL A 314 17.41 8.55 -5.78
N SER A 315 17.34 9.12 -6.98
CA SER A 315 18.39 9.03 -8.00
C SER A 315 19.74 9.48 -7.45
N TYR A 316 19.76 10.65 -6.80
CA TYR A 316 20.96 11.21 -6.18
C TYR A 316 21.48 10.34 -5.03
N MET A 317 20.64 10.03 -4.05
CA MET A 317 21.05 9.31 -2.83
C MET A 317 21.48 7.87 -3.10
N ALA A 318 20.77 7.16 -3.99
CA ALA A 318 21.05 5.76 -4.31
C ALA A 318 21.98 5.58 -5.52
N LYS A 319 22.40 6.67 -6.19
CA LYS A 319 23.13 6.62 -7.48
C LYS A 319 22.40 5.71 -8.49
N MET A 320 21.09 5.90 -8.59
CA MET A 320 20.18 5.08 -9.39
C MET A 320 19.77 5.87 -10.64
N ASN A 321 19.83 5.24 -11.82
CA ASN A 321 19.41 5.90 -13.06
C ASN A 321 17.90 6.24 -13.01
N ASN A 322 17.53 7.50 -13.24
CA ASN A 322 16.13 7.95 -13.25
C ASN A 322 15.54 7.88 -14.66
N LYS A 323 14.61 6.95 -14.90
CA LYS A 323 13.86 6.82 -16.16
C LYS A 323 12.70 7.81 -16.29
N GLY A 324 12.48 8.60 -15.25
CA GLY A 324 11.48 9.66 -15.17
C GLY A 324 10.08 9.15 -14.87
N LEU A 325 9.14 10.04 -15.10
CA LEU A 325 7.72 9.86 -14.83
C LEU A 325 6.99 9.22 -16.01
N ARG A 326 6.03 8.34 -15.73
CA ARG A 326 5.10 7.73 -16.68
C ARG A 326 3.66 7.84 -16.18
N LYS A 327 2.70 7.71 -17.09
CA LYS A 327 1.27 7.69 -16.76
C LYS A 327 0.71 6.29 -16.96
N ALA A 328 -0.07 5.80 -16.00
CA ALA A 328 -0.70 4.48 -16.09
C ALA A 328 -2.10 4.48 -15.47
N SER A 329 -2.94 3.52 -15.85
CA SER A 329 -4.30 3.35 -15.32
C SER A 329 -4.33 2.39 -14.14
N LEU A 330 -3.45 2.60 -13.15
CA LEU A 330 -3.31 1.70 -12.00
C LEU A 330 -4.40 1.98 -10.96
N LYS A 331 -5.06 0.92 -10.47
CA LYS A 331 -6.16 1.04 -9.51
C LYS A 331 -5.75 1.75 -8.22
N VAL A 332 -4.56 1.44 -7.70
CA VAL A 332 -4.04 2.03 -6.46
C VAL A 332 -3.79 3.54 -6.56
N LEU A 333 -3.70 4.09 -7.78
CA LEU A 333 -3.54 5.52 -8.04
C LEU A 333 -4.87 6.25 -8.26
N LYS A 334 -6.01 5.53 -8.26
CA LYS A 334 -7.35 6.11 -8.37
C LYS A 334 -7.82 6.57 -6.99
N ASN A 335 -7.19 7.63 -6.49
CA ASN A 335 -7.35 8.11 -5.13
C ASN A 335 -7.79 9.59 -5.13
N PRO A 336 -9.10 9.88 -5.20
CA PRO A 336 -9.60 11.25 -5.32
C PRO A 336 -9.26 12.10 -4.09
N GLY A 337 -8.58 13.22 -4.31
CA GLY A 337 -8.23 14.19 -3.26
C GLY A 337 -6.90 13.91 -2.55
N ILE A 338 -6.25 12.77 -2.80
CA ILE A 338 -4.95 12.43 -2.22
C ILE A 338 -3.90 12.30 -3.35
N PRO A 339 -2.91 13.21 -3.40
CA PRO A 339 -1.78 13.10 -4.33
C PRO A 339 -1.16 11.71 -4.26
N SER A 340 -1.08 11.02 -5.40
CA SER A 340 -0.72 9.60 -5.44
C SER A 340 0.32 9.30 -6.51
N LEU A 341 1.35 8.54 -6.14
CA LEU A 341 2.34 8.02 -7.07
C LEU A 341 2.71 6.57 -6.75
N LEU A 342 3.24 5.87 -7.75
CA LEU A 342 3.88 4.58 -7.58
C LEU A 342 5.35 4.67 -8.00
N LEU A 343 6.24 4.14 -7.18
CA LEU A 343 7.67 4.06 -7.43
C LEU A 343 8.06 2.62 -7.81
N GLU A 344 8.69 2.46 -8.96
CA GLU A 344 9.46 1.25 -9.32
C GLU A 344 10.92 1.49 -8.97
N ILE A 345 11.36 0.97 -7.83
CA ILE A 345 12.69 1.18 -7.24
C ILE A 345 13.74 0.20 -7.77
N GLY A 346 13.71 -0.06 -9.07
CA GLY A 346 14.51 -1.07 -9.76
C GLY A 346 13.69 -2.24 -10.29
N PHE A 347 14.26 -3.00 -11.21
CA PHE A 347 13.60 -4.11 -11.89
C PHE A 347 14.22 -5.46 -11.51
N LEU A 348 13.44 -6.36 -10.93
CA LEU A 348 13.90 -7.69 -10.51
C LEU A 348 14.23 -8.64 -11.67
N SER A 349 13.96 -8.23 -12.91
CA SER A 349 14.44 -8.89 -14.12
C SER A 349 15.90 -8.59 -14.47
N ASN A 350 16.48 -7.52 -13.89
CA ASN A 350 17.84 -7.06 -14.19
C ASN A 350 18.82 -7.47 -13.07
N TYR A 351 19.96 -8.03 -13.46
CA TYR A 351 20.97 -8.51 -12.51
C TYR A 351 21.59 -7.40 -11.64
N MET A 352 21.86 -6.22 -12.22
CA MET A 352 22.48 -5.11 -11.49
C MET A 352 21.55 -4.57 -10.42
N ASP A 353 20.26 -4.41 -10.72
CA ASP A 353 19.27 -3.99 -9.72
C ASP A 353 19.11 -5.04 -8.63
N VAL A 354 19.02 -6.34 -8.97
CA VAL A 354 18.93 -7.42 -7.98
C VAL A 354 20.16 -7.43 -7.06
N ALA A 355 21.37 -7.32 -7.61
CA ALA A 355 22.60 -7.30 -6.83
C ALA A 355 22.60 -6.13 -5.81
N LYS A 356 22.16 -4.94 -6.23
CA LYS A 356 22.05 -3.78 -5.36
C LYS A 356 20.92 -3.91 -4.33
N LEU A 357 19.73 -4.35 -4.73
CA LEU A 357 18.55 -4.46 -3.86
C LEU A 357 18.72 -5.49 -2.74
N ARG A 358 19.60 -6.49 -2.91
CA ARG A 358 19.97 -7.39 -1.81
C ARG A 358 20.69 -6.68 -0.67
N SER A 359 21.44 -5.60 -0.97
CA SER A 359 22.18 -4.84 0.03
C SER A 359 21.25 -4.02 0.93
N PRO A 360 21.29 -4.22 2.27
CA PRO A 360 20.54 -3.38 3.21
C PRO A 360 20.91 -1.90 3.13
N SER A 361 22.19 -1.55 2.91
CA SER A 361 22.63 -0.16 2.81
C SER A 361 22.13 0.52 1.55
N TYR A 362 22.01 -0.20 0.44
CA TYR A 362 21.38 0.32 -0.78
C TYR A 362 19.90 0.60 -0.57
N ARG A 363 19.17 -0.33 0.05
CA ARG A 363 17.76 -0.16 0.41
C ARG A 363 17.54 1.03 1.35
N ASP A 364 18.48 1.25 2.27
CA ASP A 364 18.46 2.40 3.17
C ASP A 364 18.66 3.74 2.44
N ARG A 365 19.60 3.81 1.48
CA ARG A 365 19.78 4.99 0.63
C ARG A 365 18.55 5.31 -0.22
N ILE A 366 17.87 4.29 -0.75
CA ILE A 366 16.58 4.48 -1.45
C ILE A 366 15.56 5.07 -0.48
N ALA A 367 15.38 4.47 0.69
CA ALA A 367 14.40 4.93 1.67
C ALA A 367 14.67 6.36 2.14
N TYR A 368 15.94 6.70 2.38
CA TYR A 368 16.35 8.06 2.73
C TYR A 368 16.08 9.04 1.58
N GLY A 369 16.37 8.67 0.34
CA GLY A 369 16.03 9.45 -0.84
C GLY A 369 14.52 9.71 -0.99
N ILE A 370 13.68 8.70 -0.72
CA ILE A 370 12.22 8.86 -0.72
C ILE A 370 11.79 9.88 0.33
N TYR A 371 12.26 9.72 1.57
CA TYR A 371 11.98 10.68 2.66
C TYR A 371 12.40 12.11 2.28
N ARG A 372 13.61 12.30 1.78
CA ARG A 372 14.12 13.63 1.39
C ARG A 372 13.28 14.26 0.27
N GLY A 373 12.82 13.44 -0.67
CA GLY A 373 11.89 13.85 -1.71
C GLY A 373 10.51 14.28 -1.19
N ILE A 374 9.96 13.51 -0.23
CA ILE A 374 8.70 13.87 0.46
C ILE A 374 8.85 15.22 1.17
N LYS A 375 9.93 15.39 1.93
CA LYS A 375 10.22 16.64 2.64
C LYS A 375 10.36 17.82 1.67
N ALA A 376 11.08 17.64 0.56
CA ALA A 376 11.20 18.66 -0.47
C ALA A 376 9.84 19.04 -1.09
N PHE A 377 8.95 18.06 -1.32
CA PHE A 377 7.61 18.31 -1.82
C PHE A 377 6.76 19.14 -0.85
N PHE A 378 6.77 18.81 0.44
CA PHE A 378 6.02 19.58 1.43
C PHE A 378 6.62 20.97 1.69
N ASN A 379 7.95 21.10 1.72
CA ASN A 379 8.61 22.41 1.80
C ASN A 379 8.24 23.31 0.61
N TRP A 380 8.17 22.74 -0.59
CA TRP A 380 7.69 23.46 -1.76
C TRP A 380 6.23 23.88 -1.58
N LYS A 381 5.36 22.98 -1.10
CA LYS A 381 3.93 23.26 -0.83
C LYS A 381 3.75 24.38 0.21
N ASP A 382 4.61 24.45 1.21
CA ASP A 382 4.60 25.51 2.20
C ASP A 382 5.13 26.84 1.70
N ARG A 383 6.13 26.80 0.80
CA ARG A 383 6.64 28.02 0.17
C ARG A 383 5.55 28.68 -0.68
N ILE A 384 4.89 27.91 -1.55
CA ILE A 384 3.85 28.45 -2.44
C ILE A 384 2.64 28.99 -1.66
N LYS A 385 2.31 28.41 -0.50
CA LYS A 385 1.23 28.91 0.37
C LYS A 385 1.56 30.27 1.01
N ARG A 386 2.84 30.60 1.15
CA ARG A 386 3.31 31.87 1.73
C ARG A 386 3.55 32.95 0.68
N GLU A 387 3.64 32.58 -0.59
CA GLU A 387 3.85 33.53 -1.69
C GLU A 387 2.61 34.41 -1.86
N ARG A 388 2.79 35.73 -1.72
CA ARG A 388 1.72 36.72 -1.93
C ARG A 388 1.60 37.17 -3.38
N TYR A 389 2.63 36.90 -4.19
CA TYR A 389 2.70 37.33 -5.58
C TYR A 389 3.37 36.27 -6.45
N TYR A 390 2.96 36.20 -7.71
CA TYR A 390 3.55 35.38 -8.76
C TYR A 390 3.99 36.26 -9.93
N ILE A 391 5.18 36.02 -10.48
CA ILE A 391 5.64 36.67 -11.71
C ILE A 391 5.40 35.71 -12.87
N VAL A 392 4.53 36.12 -13.79
CA VAL A 392 4.16 35.35 -14.99
C VAL A 392 5.40 35.05 -15.83
N ARG A 393 5.52 33.82 -16.29
CA ARG A 393 6.57 33.31 -17.16
C ARG A 393 5.99 32.96 -18.54
N LYS A 394 6.89 32.86 -19.53
CA LYS A 394 6.51 32.45 -20.90
C LYS A 394 5.83 31.07 -20.86
N GLY A 395 4.62 30.99 -21.41
CA GLY A 395 3.82 29.75 -21.46
C GLY A 395 2.88 29.52 -20.28
N ASP A 396 2.81 30.47 -19.33
CA ASP A 396 1.83 30.41 -18.26
C ASP A 396 0.41 30.72 -18.73
N THR A 397 -0.54 30.13 -17.99
CA THR A 397 -1.95 30.44 -18.13
C THR A 397 -2.53 30.67 -16.74
N LEU A 398 -3.60 31.46 -16.64
CA LEU A 398 -4.31 31.67 -15.37
C LEU A 398 -4.70 30.34 -14.73
N TRP A 399 -5.08 29.35 -15.53
CA TRP A 399 -5.40 28.01 -15.05
C TRP A 399 -4.19 27.29 -14.43
N LYS A 400 -3.01 27.33 -15.06
CA LYS A 400 -1.78 26.71 -14.53
C LYS A 400 -1.35 27.36 -13.22
N ILE A 401 -1.43 28.69 -13.15
CA ILE A 401 -1.07 29.47 -11.96
C ILE A 401 -2.06 29.17 -10.83
N ALA A 402 -3.35 29.35 -11.09
CA ALA A 402 -4.42 29.11 -10.11
C ALA A 402 -4.34 27.71 -9.51
N ARG A 403 -4.11 26.69 -10.35
CA ARG A 403 -3.91 25.30 -9.91
C ARG A 403 -2.64 25.10 -9.09
N THR A 404 -1.55 25.80 -9.41
CA THR A 404 -0.28 25.68 -8.67
C THR A 404 -0.38 26.27 -7.27
N TYR A 405 -1.08 27.40 -7.13
CA TYR A 405 -1.24 28.10 -5.85
C TYR A 405 -2.52 27.70 -5.10
N ASN A 406 -3.26 26.71 -5.61
CA ASN A 406 -4.53 26.24 -5.04
C ASN A 406 -5.57 27.37 -4.84
N VAL A 407 -5.69 28.26 -5.81
CA VAL A 407 -6.70 29.33 -5.86
C VAL A 407 -7.62 29.14 -7.07
N SER A 408 -8.78 29.79 -7.09
CA SER A 408 -9.65 29.74 -8.28
C SER A 408 -9.20 30.77 -9.33
N VAL A 409 -9.37 30.44 -10.62
CA VAL A 409 -9.12 31.39 -11.72
C VAL A 409 -9.94 32.67 -11.53
N ARG A 410 -11.18 32.53 -11.05
CA ARG A 410 -12.06 33.67 -10.74
C ARG A 410 -11.49 34.55 -9.64
N SER A 411 -10.97 33.95 -8.56
CA SER A 411 -10.32 34.71 -7.48
C SER A 411 -9.08 35.42 -8.00
N LEU A 412 -8.24 34.72 -8.77
CA LEU A 412 -7.02 35.29 -9.35
C LEU A 412 -7.31 36.46 -10.30
N ILE A 413 -8.36 36.37 -11.13
CA ILE A 413 -8.85 37.46 -11.99
C ILE A 413 -9.32 38.65 -11.15
N LYS A 414 -10.16 38.38 -10.13
CA LYS A 414 -10.75 39.42 -9.28
C LYS A 414 -9.68 40.16 -8.48
N THR A 415 -8.78 39.44 -7.82
CA THR A 415 -7.69 40.01 -7.00
C THR A 415 -6.73 40.88 -7.81
N ASN A 416 -6.59 40.60 -9.11
CA ASN A 416 -5.69 41.32 -10.00
C ASN A 416 -6.40 42.27 -10.97
N ASN A 417 -7.71 42.48 -10.82
CA ASN A 417 -8.54 43.31 -11.70
C ASN A 417 -8.31 43.02 -13.20
N LEU A 418 -8.15 41.75 -13.57
CA LEU A 418 -7.84 41.37 -14.94
C LEU A 418 -9.08 41.54 -15.84
N LYS A 419 -9.01 42.48 -16.78
CA LYS A 419 -10.06 42.71 -17.79
C LYS A 419 -10.06 41.66 -18.90
N LYS A 420 -8.93 40.97 -19.10
CA LYS A 420 -8.73 39.91 -20.11
C LYS A 420 -8.01 38.72 -19.46
N THR A 421 -8.16 37.53 -20.03
CA THR A 421 -7.50 36.29 -19.54
C THR A 421 -6.06 36.12 -20.05
N THR A 422 -5.60 37.02 -20.93
CA THR A 422 -4.24 37.04 -21.47
C THR A 422 -3.24 37.46 -20.41
N LEU A 423 -2.14 36.71 -20.31
CA LEU A 423 -1.03 36.99 -19.39
C LEU A 423 0.23 37.32 -20.20
N TYR A 424 1.04 38.25 -19.69
CA TYR A 424 2.31 38.64 -20.28
C TYR A 424 3.48 38.24 -19.37
N PRO A 425 4.58 37.67 -19.89
CA PRO A 425 5.77 37.40 -19.09
C PRO A 425 6.25 38.66 -18.34
N GLY A 426 6.64 38.51 -17.08
CA GLY A 426 7.01 39.61 -16.18
C GLY A 426 5.83 40.23 -15.42
N MET A 427 4.59 39.96 -15.81
CA MET A 427 3.40 40.46 -15.10
C MET A 427 3.36 39.92 -13.67
N LYS A 428 3.21 40.81 -12.69
CA LYS A 428 3.07 40.46 -11.26
C LYS A 428 1.60 40.26 -10.92
N LEU A 429 1.25 39.06 -10.48
CA LEU A 429 -0.09 38.70 -10.02
C LEU A 429 -0.09 38.54 -8.50
N ALA A 430 -0.94 39.26 -7.79
CA ALA A 430 -1.28 39.00 -6.40
C ALA A 430 -2.02 37.66 -6.26
N LEU A 431 -1.60 36.85 -5.30
CA LEU A 431 -2.18 35.55 -4.99
C LEU A 431 -3.20 35.74 -3.84
N PRO A 432 -4.49 35.42 -4.05
CA PRO A 432 -5.54 35.57 -3.04
C PRO A 432 -5.48 34.60 -1.87
#